data_AF-A0A7J0AC66-F1
#
_entry.id   AF-A0A7J0AC66-F1
#
_cell.length_a   1.000
_cell.length_b   1.000
_cell.length_c   1.000
_cell.angle_alpha   90.00
_cell.angle_beta   90.00
_cell.angle_gamma   90.00
#
_symmetry.space_group_name_H-M   'P 1'
#
loop_
_entity.id
_entity.type
_entity.pdbx_description
1 polymer ?
#
loop_
_entity_poly.entity_id
_entity_poly.type
_entity_poly.pdbx_seq_one_letter_code
_entity_poly.pdbx_strand_id
1 'polypeptide(L)'
;MTDNARLIDTLNAALSEEWIAYYQQWVYAQMIRGPRHAEIRASLINRTHDELRHAQILAERIIELGGVPALTPGEWLQRARCVYDAPTSYDSPQLLRSLVIGVSCLAQRYEELSENTRGSDPVTSRLADAMFADHSDHERRLQSVLDGILAAAR
;
A
#
# COMPACT_ATOMS: atom_id res chain seq x y z
N MET A 1 -25.98 -6.83 7.95
CA MET A 1 -24.88 -7.56 8.59
C MET A 1 -23.91 -7.95 7.50
N THR A 2 -22.70 -7.43 7.53
CA THR A 2 -21.64 -7.93 6.64
C THR A 2 -21.29 -9.33 7.12
N ASP A 3 -21.26 -10.30 6.21
CA ASP A 3 -20.78 -11.64 6.54
C ASP A 3 -19.31 -11.52 6.97
N ASN A 4 -19.02 -11.89 8.22
CA ASN A 4 -17.68 -11.81 8.79
C ASN A 4 -16.66 -12.56 7.90
N ALA A 5 -17.07 -13.66 7.25
CA ALA A 5 -16.19 -14.39 6.34
C ALA A 5 -15.74 -13.51 5.16
N ARG A 6 -16.68 -12.82 4.52
CA ARG A 6 -16.38 -11.92 3.39
C ARG A 6 -15.50 -10.75 3.81
N LEU A 7 -15.74 -10.20 5.00
CA LEU A 7 -14.92 -9.11 5.55
C LEU A 7 -13.49 -9.59 5.84
N ILE A 8 -13.33 -10.75 6.49
CA ILE A 8 -12.04 -11.38 6.75
C ILE A 8 -11.28 -11.64 5.45
N ASP A 9 -11.95 -12.10 4.39
CA ASP A 9 -11.32 -12.29 3.08
C ASP A 9 -10.83 -10.97 2.48
N THR A 10 -11.63 -9.91 2.61
CA THR A 10 -11.27 -8.57 2.13
C THR A 10 -10.07 -8.00 2.91
N LEU A 11 -10.07 -8.16 4.23
CA LEU A 11 -8.96 -7.73 5.08
C LEU A 11 -7.68 -8.53 4.81
N ASN A 12 -7.80 -9.83 4.51
CA ASN A 12 -6.65 -10.64 4.10
C ASN A 12 -6.09 -10.25 2.73
N ALA A 13 -6.95 -9.80 1.81
CA ALA A 13 -6.51 -9.20 0.55
C ALA A 13 -5.76 -7.89 0.80
N ALA A 14 -6.30 -6.98 1.63
CA ALA A 14 -5.62 -5.75 2.02
C ALA A 14 -4.27 -6.01 2.72
N LEU A 15 -4.23 -6.97 3.66
CA LEU A 15 -3.00 -7.36 4.36
C LEU A 15 -1.92 -7.85 3.38
N SER A 16 -2.34 -8.62 2.39
CA SER A 16 -1.44 -9.10 1.33
C SER A 16 -0.89 -7.97 0.48
N GLU A 17 -1.72 -6.97 0.19
CA GLU A 17 -1.33 -5.76 -0.55
C GLU A 17 -0.34 -4.91 0.25
N GLU A 18 -0.51 -4.79 1.56
CA GLU A 18 0.45 -4.10 2.44
C GLU A 18 1.81 -4.81 2.52
N TRP A 19 1.82 -6.15 2.56
CA TRP A 19 3.08 -6.90 2.51
C TRP A 19 3.81 -6.75 1.17
N ILE A 20 3.06 -6.75 0.06
CA ILE A 20 3.61 -6.47 -1.27
C ILE A 20 4.16 -5.04 -1.32
N ALA A 21 3.41 -4.07 -0.82
CA ALA A 21 3.82 -2.67 -0.78
C ALA A 21 5.10 -2.51 0.04
N TYR A 22 5.16 -3.06 1.25
CA TYR A 22 6.34 -3.09 2.11
C TYR A 22 7.57 -3.59 1.35
N TYR A 23 7.47 -4.79 0.76
CA TYR A 23 8.60 -5.40 0.06
C TYR A 23 9.00 -4.60 -1.18
N GLN A 24 8.03 -4.09 -1.94
CA GLN A 24 8.30 -3.26 -3.11
C GLN A 24 9.00 -1.95 -2.75
N GLN A 25 8.53 -1.23 -1.72
CA GLN A 25 9.18 -0.01 -1.22
C GLN A 25 10.63 -0.31 -0.82
N TRP A 26 10.85 -1.42 -0.10
CA TRP A 26 12.17 -1.82 0.35
C TRP A 26 13.10 -2.12 -0.84
N VAL A 27 12.66 -2.91 -1.82
CA VAL A 27 13.44 -3.22 -3.04
C VAL A 27 13.74 -1.94 -3.81
N TYR A 28 12.75 -1.07 -4.01
CA TYR A 28 12.92 0.18 -4.75
C TYR A 28 13.93 1.09 -4.06
N ALA A 29 13.90 1.18 -2.72
CA ALA A 29 14.86 1.94 -1.94
C ALA A 29 16.31 1.46 -2.16
N GLN A 30 16.52 0.15 -2.29
CA GLN A 30 17.86 -0.41 -2.56
C GLN A 30 18.33 -0.13 -3.99
N MET A 31 17.42 -0.22 -4.95
CA MET A 31 17.78 -0.23 -6.36
C MET A 31 17.78 1.15 -7.01
N ILE A 32 17.05 2.12 -6.47
CA ILE A 32 16.83 3.43 -7.10
C ILE A 32 18.12 4.19 -7.40
N ARG A 33 18.16 4.78 -8.59
CA ARG A 33 19.23 5.63 -9.15
C ARG A 33 18.61 6.84 -9.85
N GLY A 34 19.44 7.77 -10.28
CA GLY A 34 19.02 8.93 -11.06
C GLY A 34 18.71 10.17 -10.22
N PRO A 35 17.99 11.16 -10.79
CA PRO A 35 17.68 12.43 -10.13
C PRO A 35 16.96 12.23 -8.79
N ARG A 36 17.37 13.00 -7.78
CA ARG A 36 16.77 13.00 -6.43
C ARG A 36 16.69 11.61 -5.75
N HIS A 37 17.46 10.61 -6.20
CA HIS A 37 17.36 9.24 -5.67
C HIS A 37 17.59 9.14 -4.15
N ALA A 38 18.45 9.98 -3.57
CA ALA A 38 18.71 9.96 -2.13
C ALA A 38 17.49 10.40 -1.30
N GLU A 39 16.79 11.45 -1.76
CA GLU A 39 15.55 11.92 -1.15
C GLU A 39 14.44 10.88 -1.29
N ILE A 40 14.29 10.32 -2.50
CA ILE A 40 13.27 9.30 -2.77
C ILE A 40 13.56 8.07 -1.90
N ARG A 41 14.80 7.57 -1.86
CA ARG A 41 15.20 6.45 -1.00
C ARG A 41 14.81 6.67 0.46
N ALA A 42 15.10 7.85 1.02
CA ALA A 42 14.74 8.15 2.41
C ALA A 42 13.21 8.08 2.62
N SER A 43 12.44 8.63 1.69
CA SER A 43 10.97 8.54 1.71
C SER A 43 10.47 7.09 1.63
N LEU A 44 11.03 6.27 0.73
CA LEU A 44 10.65 4.86 0.60
C LEU A 44 10.94 4.06 1.88
N ILE A 45 12.08 4.29 2.54
CA ILE A 45 12.41 3.64 3.81
C ILE A 45 11.41 4.04 4.89
N ASN A 46 11.06 5.32 5.01
CA ASN A 46 10.02 5.73 5.96
C ASN A 46 8.69 5.03 5.68
N ARG A 47 8.30 4.94 4.41
CA ARG A 47 7.07 4.25 4.00
C ARG A 47 7.08 2.76 4.32
N THR A 48 8.23 2.08 4.34
CA THR A 48 8.28 0.68 4.83
C THR A 48 7.80 0.56 6.28
N HIS A 49 8.00 1.58 7.12
CA HIS A 49 7.47 1.55 8.49
C HIS A 49 5.96 1.78 8.51
N ASP A 50 5.42 2.60 7.60
CA ASP A 50 3.98 2.79 7.45
C ASP A 50 3.27 1.53 6.97
N GLU A 51 3.78 0.87 5.92
CA GLU A 51 3.15 -0.35 5.40
C GLU A 51 3.21 -1.49 6.44
N LEU A 52 4.30 -1.57 7.24
CA LEU A 52 4.39 -2.52 8.35
C LEU A 52 3.34 -2.24 9.43
N ARG A 53 3.13 -0.97 9.78
CA ARG A 53 2.09 -0.57 10.73
C ARG A 53 0.69 -0.89 10.20
N HIS A 54 0.43 -0.66 8.91
CA HIS A 54 -0.84 -1.03 8.28
C HIS A 54 -1.05 -2.55 8.33
N ALA A 55 -0.03 -3.35 8.01
CA ALA A 55 -0.09 -4.80 8.12
C ALA A 55 -0.41 -5.28 9.54
N GLN A 56 0.17 -4.65 10.57
CA GLN A 56 -0.14 -4.94 11.98
C GLN A 56 -1.62 -4.66 12.30
N ILE A 57 -2.12 -3.48 11.93
CA ILE A 57 -3.53 -3.09 12.14
C ILE A 57 -4.48 -4.10 11.50
N LEU A 58 -4.20 -4.52 10.27
CA LEU A 58 -5.03 -5.48 9.55
C LEU A 58 -5.00 -6.87 10.17
N ALA A 59 -3.81 -7.35 10.55
CA ALA A 59 -3.65 -8.64 11.21
C ALA A 59 -4.41 -8.69 12.54
N GLU A 60 -4.29 -7.64 13.37
CA GLU A 60 -5.04 -7.49 14.61
C GLU A 60 -6.54 -7.51 14.33
N ARG A 61 -7.00 -6.73 13.34
CA ARG A 61 -8.43 -6.67 13.01
C ARG A 61 -8.99 -8.01 12.51
N ILE A 62 -8.23 -8.75 11.72
CA ILE A 62 -8.60 -10.08 11.25
C ILE A 62 -8.77 -11.03 12.45
N ILE A 63 -7.83 -11.01 13.40
CA ILE A 63 -7.87 -11.84 14.61
C ILE A 63 -9.08 -11.48 15.49
N GLU A 64 -9.35 -10.19 15.69
CA GLU A 64 -10.52 -9.72 16.45
C GLU A 64 -11.85 -10.22 15.87
N LEU A 65 -11.94 -10.35 14.55
CA LEU A 65 -13.10 -10.87 13.85
C LEU A 65 -13.18 -12.41 13.85
N GLY A 66 -12.20 -13.09 14.47
CA GLY A 66 -12.11 -14.54 14.54
C GLY A 66 -11.50 -15.20 13.29
N GLY A 67 -10.84 -14.43 12.44
CA GLY A 67 -10.16 -14.90 11.24
C GLY A 67 -8.70 -15.29 11.49
N VAL A 68 -8.08 -15.85 10.44
CA VAL A 68 -6.64 -16.13 10.40
C VAL A 68 -5.99 -15.19 9.37
N PRO A 69 -5.01 -14.36 9.76
CA PRO A 69 -4.25 -13.54 8.82
C PRO A 69 -3.45 -14.41 7.83
N ALA A 70 -3.19 -13.91 6.62
CA ALA A 70 -2.35 -14.58 5.64
C ALA A 70 -1.01 -14.98 6.25
N LEU A 71 -0.69 -16.28 6.22
CA LEU A 71 0.40 -16.85 7.03
C LEU A 71 1.71 -16.95 6.26
N THR A 72 1.64 -17.02 4.93
CA THR A 72 2.82 -17.23 4.09
C THR A 72 2.91 -16.20 2.96
N PRO A 73 4.14 -15.85 2.51
CA PRO A 73 4.30 -14.95 1.37
C PRO A 73 3.63 -15.42 0.07
N GLY A 74 3.46 -16.73 -0.10
CA GLY A 74 2.77 -17.30 -1.26
C GLY A 74 1.30 -16.92 -1.34
N GLU A 75 0.64 -16.68 -0.19
CA GLU A 75 -0.74 -16.22 -0.16
C GLU A 75 -0.89 -14.79 -0.66
N TRP A 76 0.15 -13.95 -0.52
CA TRP A 76 0.02 -12.53 -0.83
C TRP A 76 -0.37 -12.33 -2.30
N LEU A 77 0.33 -13.01 -3.20
CA LEU A 77 0.08 -12.94 -4.64
C LEU A 77 -1.24 -13.61 -5.06
N GLN A 78 -1.81 -14.48 -4.22
CA GLN A 78 -3.09 -15.14 -4.49
C GLN A 78 -4.28 -14.27 -4.08
N ARG A 79 -4.09 -13.41 -3.07
CA ARG A 79 -5.16 -12.62 -2.45
C ARG A 79 -5.15 -11.16 -2.90
N ALA A 80 -3.96 -10.58 -3.12
CA ALA A 80 -3.81 -9.18 -3.51
C ALA A 80 -4.30 -8.94 -4.94
N ARG A 81 -4.98 -7.82 -5.14
CA ARG A 81 -5.23 -7.29 -6.49
C ARG A 81 -4.18 -6.27 -6.91
N CYS A 82 -3.58 -5.57 -5.94
CA CYS A 82 -2.47 -4.66 -6.21
C CYS A 82 -1.23 -5.49 -6.56
N VAL A 83 -0.63 -5.17 -7.71
CA VAL A 83 0.41 -5.99 -8.31
C VAL A 83 1.77 -5.64 -7.72
N TYR A 84 2.56 -6.66 -7.38
CA TYR A 84 3.99 -6.47 -7.15
C TYR A 84 4.68 -6.13 -8.49
N ASP A 85 5.20 -4.91 -8.60
CA ASP A 85 5.94 -4.46 -9.77
C ASP A 85 7.45 -4.62 -9.54
N ALA A 86 8.03 -5.68 -10.11
CA ALA A 86 9.47 -5.89 -10.03
C ALA A 86 10.19 -4.85 -10.92
N PRO A 87 11.24 -4.18 -10.42
CA PRO A 87 11.86 -3.09 -11.17
C PRO A 87 12.61 -3.63 -12.40
N THR A 88 12.11 -3.29 -13.59
CA THR A 88 12.78 -3.55 -14.88
C THR A 88 13.79 -2.47 -15.25
N SER A 89 13.81 -1.38 -14.48
CA SER A 89 14.72 -0.25 -14.58
C SER A 89 14.91 0.33 -13.18
N TYR A 90 16.03 1.02 -12.98
CA TYR A 90 16.39 1.62 -11.70
C TYR A 90 16.32 3.16 -11.73
N ASP A 91 15.87 3.73 -12.85
CA ASP A 91 15.72 5.17 -13.01
C ASP A 91 14.57 5.72 -12.14
N SER A 92 14.83 6.81 -11.41
CA SER A 92 13.89 7.34 -10.43
C SER A 92 12.55 7.76 -11.03
N PRO A 93 12.44 8.48 -12.18
CA PRO A 93 11.17 8.69 -12.87
C PRO A 93 10.35 7.42 -13.13
N GLN A 94 11.00 6.33 -13.54
CA GLN A 94 10.30 5.09 -13.86
C GLN A 94 9.78 4.40 -12.60
N LEU A 95 10.61 4.31 -11.56
CA LEU A 95 10.18 3.74 -10.27
C LEU A 95 9.08 4.60 -9.61
N LEU A 96 9.14 5.93 -9.72
CA LEU A 96 8.09 6.81 -9.21
C LEU A 96 6.75 6.58 -9.92
N ARG A 97 6.74 6.38 -11.24
CA ARG A 97 5.50 6.04 -11.97
C ARG A 97 4.88 4.73 -11.46
N SER A 98 5.70 3.70 -11.28
CA SER A 98 5.27 2.43 -10.69
C SER A 98 4.74 2.60 -9.26
N LEU A 99 5.40 3.43 -8.46
CA LEU A 99 4.96 3.73 -7.09
C LEU A 99 3.61 4.42 -7.04
N VAL A 100 3.39 5.43 -7.90
CA VAL A 100 2.09 6.11 -8.02
C VAL A 100 0.98 5.10 -8.31
N ILE A 101 1.16 4.23 -9.30
CA ILE A 101 0.17 3.18 -9.64
C ILE A 101 -0.12 2.27 -8.43
N GLY A 102 0.92 1.85 -7.71
CA GLY A 102 0.78 1.00 -6.53
C GLY A 102 -0.02 1.67 -5.41
N VAL A 103 0.30 2.93 -5.07
CA VAL A 103 -0.41 3.65 -4.00
C VAL A 103 -1.84 4.02 -4.38
N SER A 104 -2.12 4.33 -5.65
CA SER A 104 -3.50 4.55 -6.11
C SER A 104 -4.35 3.28 -5.93
N CYS A 105 -3.78 2.09 -6.18
CA CYS A 105 -4.47 0.81 -5.94
C CYS A 105 -4.78 0.59 -4.45
N LEU A 106 -3.82 0.89 -3.57
CA LEU A 106 -4.01 0.80 -2.11
C LEU A 106 -5.06 1.82 -1.63
N ALA A 107 -5.00 3.07 -2.09
CA ALA A 107 -6.01 4.07 -1.76
C ALA A 107 -7.42 3.58 -2.16
N GLN A 108 -7.57 3.06 -3.37
CA GLN A 108 -8.85 2.49 -3.82
C GLN A 108 -9.30 1.30 -2.95
N ARG A 109 -8.38 0.44 -2.48
CA ARG A 109 -8.71 -0.65 -1.55
C ARG A 109 -9.35 -0.12 -0.27
N TYR A 110 -8.79 0.94 0.31
CA TYR A 110 -9.27 1.46 1.57
C TYR A 110 -10.51 2.34 1.45
N GLU A 111 -10.65 3.07 0.35
CA GLU A 111 -11.90 3.77 0.03
C GLU A 111 -13.06 2.77 -0.04
N GLU A 112 -12.92 1.71 -0.85
CA GLU A 112 -13.93 0.66 -0.97
C GLU A 112 -14.18 -0.07 0.35
N LEU A 113 -13.14 -0.36 1.14
CA LEU A 113 -13.30 -1.00 2.44
C LEU A 113 -14.07 -0.10 3.42
N SER A 114 -13.76 1.20 3.45
CA SER A 114 -14.48 2.17 4.28
C SER A 114 -15.96 2.23 3.89
N GLU A 115 -16.27 2.36 2.61
CA GLU A 115 -17.65 2.43 2.12
C GLU A 115 -18.45 1.16 2.44
N ASN A 116 -17.86 -0.01 2.20
CA ASN A 116 -18.52 -1.30 2.42
C ASN A 116 -18.74 -1.64 3.90
N THR A 117 -17.96 -1.05 4.79
CA THR A 117 -18.08 -1.27 6.25
C THR A 117 -18.78 -0.13 6.98
N ARG A 118 -19.10 0.96 6.28
CA ARG A 118 -19.78 2.13 6.86
C ARG A 118 -21.12 1.71 7.48
N GLY A 119 -21.26 1.95 8.79
CA GLY A 119 -22.45 1.62 9.57
C GLY A 119 -22.60 0.15 9.98
N SER A 120 -22.04 -0.80 9.21
CA SER A 120 -22.09 -2.24 9.53
C SER A 120 -20.94 -2.69 10.43
N ASP A 121 -19.75 -2.11 10.25
CA ASP A 121 -18.57 -2.29 11.09
C ASP A 121 -17.81 -0.94 11.21
N PRO A 122 -18.23 -0.07 12.14
CA PRO A 122 -17.64 1.26 12.32
C PRO A 122 -16.18 1.24 12.80
N VAL A 123 -15.68 0.11 13.31
CA VAL A 123 -14.27 -0.02 13.69
C VAL A 123 -13.44 -0.19 12.42
N THR A 124 -13.80 -1.16 11.57
CA THR A 124 -13.09 -1.39 10.31
C THR A 124 -13.17 -0.17 9.38
N SER A 125 -14.34 0.50 9.31
CA SER A 125 -14.50 1.70 8.48
C SER A 125 -13.54 2.83 8.88
N ARG A 126 -13.35 3.08 10.18
CA ARG A 126 -12.41 4.10 10.67
C ARG A 126 -10.95 3.75 10.42
N LEU A 127 -10.59 2.48 10.55
CA LEU A 127 -9.25 2.00 10.21
C LEU A 127 -8.97 2.19 8.71
N ALA A 128 -9.95 1.85 7.87
CA ALA A 128 -9.87 2.05 6.43
C ALA A 128 -9.75 3.52 6.04
N ASP A 129 -10.53 4.42 6.65
CA ASP A 129 -10.43 5.88 6.41
C ASP A 129 -9.01 6.40 6.71
N ALA A 130 -8.38 5.93 7.79
CA ALA A 130 -7.02 6.34 8.15
C ALA A 130 -5.99 5.85 7.12
N MET A 131 -6.07 4.58 6.70
CA MET A 131 -5.17 4.02 5.69
C MET A 131 -5.38 4.65 4.31
N PHE A 132 -6.63 4.96 3.94
CA PHE A 132 -6.95 5.74 2.73
C PHE A 132 -6.28 7.11 2.74
N ALA A 133 -6.34 7.82 3.87
CA ALA A 133 -5.73 9.14 4.01
C ALA A 133 -4.20 9.08 3.86
N ASP A 134 -3.55 8.08 4.48
CA ASP A 134 -2.10 7.83 4.36
C ASP A 134 -1.72 7.59 2.88
N HIS A 135 -2.38 6.65 2.22
CA HIS A 135 -2.07 6.28 0.83
C HIS A 135 -2.35 7.40 -0.17
N SER A 136 -3.42 8.18 0.05
CA SER A 136 -3.72 9.37 -0.74
C SER A 136 -2.66 10.48 -0.55
N ASP A 137 -2.08 10.62 0.65
CA ASP A 137 -0.97 11.56 0.87
C ASP A 137 0.32 11.08 0.19
N HIS A 138 0.60 9.78 0.26
CA HIS A 138 1.72 9.17 -0.46
C HIS A 138 1.62 9.42 -1.96
N GLU A 139 0.45 9.19 -2.57
CA GLU A 139 0.19 9.44 -3.99
C GLU A 139 0.49 10.88 -4.38
N ARG A 140 -0.11 11.86 -3.68
CA ARG A 140 0.11 13.28 -3.97
C ARG A 140 1.59 13.68 -3.88
N ARG A 141 2.31 13.18 -2.86
CA ARG A 141 3.73 13.49 -2.68
C ARG A 141 4.59 12.86 -3.77
N LEU A 142 4.35 11.60 -4.12
CA LEU A 142 5.06 10.91 -5.19
C LEU A 142 4.85 11.60 -6.53
N GLN A 143 3.60 11.99 -6.84
CA GLN A 143 3.26 12.72 -8.04
C GLN A 143 3.99 14.08 -8.09
N SER A 144 4.01 14.82 -6.99
CA SER A 144 4.73 16.10 -6.90
C SER A 144 6.24 15.95 -7.15
N VAL A 145 6.86 14.89 -6.61
CA VAL A 145 8.28 14.59 -6.85
C VAL A 145 8.53 14.26 -8.32
N LEU A 146 7.67 13.41 -8.91
CA LEU A 146 7.76 13.02 -10.32
C LEU A 146 7.64 14.23 -11.25
N ASP A 147 6.62 15.07 -11.04
CA ASP A 147 6.38 16.27 -11.84
C ASP A 147 7.57 17.25 -11.76
N GLY A 148 8.14 17.42 -10.56
CA GLY A 148 9.34 18.23 -10.36
C GLY A 148 10.56 17.72 -11.13
N ILE A 149 10.76 16.40 -11.19
CA ILE A 149 11.86 15.81 -11.99
C ILE A 149 11.61 16.02 -13.48
N LEU A 150 10.38 15.80 -13.95
CA LEU A 150 10.02 15.95 -15.37
C LEU A 150 10.11 17.40 -15.83
N ALA A 151 9.76 18.36 -14.98
CA ALA A 151 9.88 19.78 -15.28
C ALA A 151 11.33 20.23 -15.39
N ALA A 152 12.23 19.71 -14.55
CA ALA A 152 13.66 20.04 -14.57
C ALA A 152 14.44 19.40 -15.73
N ALA A 153 13.83 18.43 -16.43
CA ALA A 153 14.42 17.75 -17.60
C ALA A 153 14.05 18.39 -18.94
N ARG A 154 13.24 19.46 -18.93
CA ARG A 154 12.86 20.26 -20.11
C ARG A 154 13.78 21.46 -20.24
#